data_AF-A0A0S1SDF6-F1
#
_entry.id   AF-A0A0S1SDF6-F1
#
_cell.length_a   1.000
_cell.length_b   1.000
_cell.length_c   1.000
_cell.angle_alpha   90.00
_cell.angle_beta   90.00
_cell.angle_gamma   90.00
#
_symmetry.space_group_name_H-M   'P 1'
#
loop_
_entity.id
_entity.type
_entity.pdbx_description
1 polymer ?
#
loop_
_entity_poly.entity_id
_entity_poly.type
_entity_poly.pdbx_seq_one_letter_code
_entity_poly.pdbx_strand_id
1 'polypeptide(L)'
;MVRIALCYHGIAKGENFKDGGLEVGYRQEFDLIKRNLIEHNPNCKFDIFLHSWSYEFQEEIVSYMKPKGYSFEVSKDIKNVSFYTLIKESVKKLIGKTFEYKRMNNIYSRWYSFQKACNLVKQSGINYDLIIITRFDMALLSPFDVFQLDSSSFYSGDWLGLRFKNRTLEGFEYKEFNNKEGVSQIKIGYPYDKEGLQDFFFIGSSEYMLNSFGNIFDELPSLLKKYGHSNHYIALGKLKEDDIVNKHQRILTYGKDYFLTRWL
;
A
#
# COMPACT_ATOMS: atom_id res chain seq x y z
N MET A 1 19.83 19.50 0.68
CA MET A 1 19.26 18.53 1.65
C MET A 1 17.90 18.14 1.13
N VAL A 2 17.71 16.87 0.78
CA VAL A 2 16.45 16.35 0.23
C VAL A 2 15.42 16.24 1.35
N ARG A 3 14.19 16.67 1.13
CA ARG A 3 13.07 16.54 2.06
C ARG A 3 12.09 15.48 1.57
N ILE A 4 11.74 14.55 2.45
CA ILE A 4 10.91 13.41 2.13
C ILE A 4 9.75 13.33 3.12
N ALA A 5 8.52 13.25 2.61
CA ALA A 5 7.38 12.89 3.43
C ALA A 5 7.24 11.36 3.43
N LEU A 6 7.28 10.75 4.61
CA LEU A 6 7.02 9.33 4.80
C LEU A 6 5.62 9.14 5.39
N CYS A 7 4.70 8.69 4.56
CA CYS A 7 3.28 8.60 4.86
C CYS A 7 2.87 7.16 5.16
N TYR A 8 2.15 6.96 6.27
CA TYR A 8 1.51 5.70 6.62
C TYR A 8 0.00 5.79 6.47
N HIS A 9 -0.63 4.72 6.00
CA HIS A 9 -2.08 4.66 5.88
C HIS A 9 -2.62 3.27 6.23
N GLY A 10 -3.87 3.21 6.70
CA GLY A 10 -4.62 1.97 6.91
C GLY A 10 -4.80 1.60 8.39
N ILE A 11 -4.68 0.32 8.70
CA ILE A 11 -4.75 -0.20 10.08
C ILE A 11 -3.33 -0.27 10.59
N ALA A 12 -3.07 0.29 11.78
CA ALA A 12 -1.75 0.27 12.41
C ALA A 12 -1.63 -0.83 13.48
N LYS A 13 -2.73 -1.11 14.17
CA LYS A 13 -2.82 -2.10 15.24
C LYS A 13 -4.25 -2.59 15.40
N GLY A 14 -4.40 -3.85 15.81
CA GLY A 14 -5.68 -4.56 15.93
C GLY A 14 -5.76 -5.73 14.95
N GLU A 15 -6.97 -6.23 14.71
CA GLU A 15 -7.20 -7.38 13.85
C GLU A 15 -7.70 -6.96 12.47
N ASN A 16 -7.11 -7.55 11.43
CA ASN A 16 -7.69 -7.54 10.11
C ASN A 16 -8.52 -8.80 9.91
N PHE A 17 -9.84 -8.67 9.77
CA PHE A 17 -10.75 -9.79 9.50
C PHE A 17 -10.65 -10.36 8.08
N LYS A 18 -9.51 -10.20 7.40
CA LYS A 18 -9.15 -10.99 6.24
C LYS A 18 -8.52 -12.28 6.79
N ASP A 19 -9.04 -13.43 6.37
CA ASP A 19 -8.50 -14.76 6.71
C ASP A 19 -8.54 -15.13 8.21
N GLY A 20 -9.50 -14.59 8.99
CA GLY A 20 -9.78 -15.06 10.36
C GLY A 20 -9.32 -14.15 11.49
N GLY A 21 -8.78 -12.96 11.20
CA GLY A 21 -8.32 -12.01 12.23
C GLY A 21 -6.82 -12.09 12.43
N LEU A 22 -6.05 -11.58 11.46
CA LEU A 22 -4.60 -11.49 11.60
C LEU A 22 -4.24 -10.18 12.29
N GLU A 23 -3.39 -10.27 13.32
CA GLU A 23 -2.87 -9.10 14.02
C GLU A 23 -2.05 -8.24 13.05
N VAL A 24 -2.29 -6.94 13.11
CA VAL A 24 -1.52 -5.95 12.36
C VAL A 24 -0.50 -5.32 13.32
N GLY A 25 0.78 -5.46 12.99
CA GLY A 25 1.88 -4.80 13.69
C GLY A 25 2.30 -3.50 12.99
N TYR A 26 2.87 -2.58 13.77
CA TYR A 26 3.54 -1.38 13.23
C TYR A 26 4.93 -1.12 13.83
N ARG A 27 5.22 -1.62 15.04
CA ARG A 27 6.44 -1.23 15.78
C ARG A 27 7.69 -1.78 15.12
N GLN A 28 7.74 -3.09 14.89
CA GLN A 28 8.90 -3.75 14.29
C GLN A 28 9.09 -3.30 12.85
N GLU A 29 8.00 -3.12 12.13
CA GLU A 29 7.93 -2.64 10.76
C GLU A 29 8.49 -1.21 10.67
N PHE A 30 8.05 -0.32 11.57
CA PHE A 30 8.57 1.03 11.65
C PHE A 30 10.05 1.07 12.05
N ASP A 31 10.50 0.22 12.97
CA ASP A 31 11.93 0.14 13.34
C ASP A 31 12.80 -0.27 12.16
N LEU A 32 12.32 -1.24 11.36
CA LEU A 32 12.97 -1.68 10.14
C LEU A 32 13.01 -0.57 9.09
N ILE A 33 11.90 0.15 8.88
CA ILE A 33 11.88 1.33 8.01
C ILE A 33 12.83 2.41 8.53
N LYS A 34 12.81 2.71 9.82
CA LYS A 34 13.67 3.73 10.42
C LYS A 34 15.14 3.40 10.19
N ARG A 35 15.56 2.16 10.47
CA ARG A 35 16.93 1.71 10.27
C ARG A 35 17.35 1.71 8.80
N ASN A 36 16.53 1.12 7.94
CA ASN A 36 16.93 0.83 6.56
C ASN A 36 16.60 1.94 5.56
N LEU A 37 15.77 2.92 5.93
CA LEU A 37 15.44 4.09 5.09
C LEU A 37 15.86 5.39 5.77
N ILE A 38 15.40 5.68 6.98
CA ILE A 38 15.63 7.01 7.57
C ILE A 38 17.10 7.18 7.98
N GLU A 39 17.61 6.27 8.80
CA GLU A 39 18.98 6.30 9.33
C GLU A 39 20.02 6.00 8.24
N HIS A 40 19.65 5.23 7.22
CA HIS A 40 20.50 4.96 6.06
C HIS A 40 20.71 6.18 5.15
N ASN A 41 19.84 7.18 5.22
CA ASN A 41 19.90 8.39 4.40
C ASN A 41 20.14 9.65 5.27
N PRO A 42 21.31 9.79 5.92
CA PRO A 42 21.56 10.86 6.91
C PRO A 42 21.56 12.28 6.32
N ASN A 43 21.70 12.41 4.99
CA ASN A 43 21.67 13.69 4.27
C ASN A 43 20.26 14.13 3.84
N CYS A 44 19.24 13.36 4.24
CA CYS A 44 17.83 13.62 3.97
C CYS A 44 17.12 14.01 5.26
N LYS A 45 16.05 14.81 5.12
CA LYS A 45 15.11 15.09 6.21
C LYS A 45 13.81 14.36 5.94
N PHE A 46 13.48 13.42 6.83
CA PHE A 46 12.21 12.71 6.81
C PHE A 46 11.22 13.35 7.78
N ASP A 47 10.02 13.65 7.29
CA ASP A 47 8.88 14.04 8.11
C ASP A 47 7.80 12.96 7.97
N ILE A 48 7.30 12.44 9.09
CA ILE A 48 6.33 11.34 9.10
C ILE A 48 4.91 11.88 9.13
N PHE A 49 4.03 11.33 8.30
CA PHE A 49 2.60 11.63 8.29
C PHE A 49 1.80 10.33 8.38
N LEU A 50 0.65 10.33 9.04
CA LEU A 50 -0.17 9.12 9.08
C LEU A 50 -1.67 9.34 9.17
N HIS A 51 -2.42 8.48 8.50
CA HIS A 51 -3.84 8.27 8.80
C HIS A 51 -4.06 6.82 9.23
N SER A 52 -4.80 6.59 10.32
CA SER A 52 -5.08 5.24 10.80
C SER A 52 -6.52 5.01 11.23
N TRP A 53 -7.01 3.79 11.00
CA TRP A 53 -8.29 3.30 11.54
C TRP A 53 -8.19 2.79 12.99
N SER A 54 -6.97 2.73 13.53
CA SER A 54 -6.65 2.19 14.87
C SER A 54 -6.80 3.27 15.95
N TYR A 55 -7.99 3.90 16.04
CA TYR A 55 -8.24 5.04 16.94
C TYR A 55 -7.87 4.78 18.40
N GLU A 56 -8.17 3.58 18.90
CA GLU A 56 -7.89 3.15 20.28
C GLU A 56 -6.38 3.13 20.61
N PHE A 57 -5.52 3.06 19.60
CA PHE A 57 -4.06 3.00 19.76
C PHE A 57 -3.36 4.33 19.41
N GLN A 58 -4.12 5.42 19.24
CA GLN A 58 -3.60 6.72 18.80
C GLN A 58 -2.43 7.21 19.68
N GLU A 59 -2.61 7.27 20.99
CA GLU A 59 -1.59 7.81 21.91
C GLU A 59 -0.29 7.01 21.83
N GLU A 60 -0.42 5.68 21.79
CA GLU A 60 0.70 4.75 21.66
C GLU A 60 1.48 5.00 20.36
N ILE A 61 0.77 5.04 19.23
CA ILE A 61 1.36 5.19 17.90
C ILE A 61 2.02 6.56 17.74
N VAL A 62 1.36 7.64 18.18
CA VAL A 62 1.90 9.01 18.10
C VAL A 62 3.14 9.16 18.96
N SER A 63 3.10 8.62 20.18
CA SER A 63 4.26 8.61 21.09
C SER A 63 5.47 7.89 20.49
N TYR A 64 5.23 6.75 19.81
CA TYR A 64 6.28 5.94 19.22
C TYR A 64 6.85 6.53 17.93
N MET A 65 5.99 6.80 16.95
CA MET A 65 6.40 7.20 15.60
C MET A 65 6.72 8.70 15.48
N LYS A 66 6.26 9.52 16.44
CA LYS A 66 6.45 10.98 16.46
C LYS A 66 6.10 11.67 15.14
N PRO A 67 4.89 11.43 14.58
CA PRO A 67 4.49 12.03 13.30
C PRO A 67 4.41 13.55 13.38
N LYS A 68 4.71 14.21 12.27
CA LYS A 68 4.54 15.65 12.08
C LYS A 68 3.08 16.05 11.89
N GLY A 69 2.30 15.17 11.27
CA GLY A 69 0.85 15.32 11.12
C GLY A 69 0.17 13.96 11.14
N TYR A 70 -0.96 13.86 11.83
CA TYR A 70 -1.67 12.59 11.97
C TYR A 70 -3.19 12.78 12.04
N SER A 71 -3.92 11.72 11.69
CA SER A 71 -5.37 11.64 11.85
C SER A 71 -5.76 10.20 12.17
N PHE A 72 -6.66 10.03 13.14
CA PHE A 72 -7.22 8.73 13.49
C PHE A 72 -8.74 8.80 13.41
N GLU A 73 -9.36 7.76 12.87
CA GLU A 73 -10.82 7.64 12.76
C GLU A 73 -11.25 6.24 13.20
N VAL A 74 -12.44 6.12 13.82
CA VAL A 74 -13.07 4.82 14.04
C VAL A 74 -13.45 4.22 12.68
N SER A 75 -13.17 2.93 12.49
CA SER A 75 -13.51 2.23 11.24
C SER A 75 -15.00 2.33 10.95
N LYS A 76 -15.34 2.78 9.73
CA LYS A 76 -16.71 2.95 9.25
C LYS A 76 -16.86 2.42 7.83
N ASP A 77 -18.07 1.99 7.49
CA ASP A 77 -18.42 1.69 6.11
C ASP A 77 -18.44 3.01 5.31
N ILE A 78 -17.59 3.08 4.29
CA ILE A 78 -17.45 4.29 3.48
C ILE A 78 -18.49 4.33 2.37
N LYS A 79 -18.91 3.16 1.87
CA LYS A 79 -19.89 3.07 0.79
C LYS A 79 -21.26 2.71 1.34
N ASN A 80 -22.19 3.66 1.30
CA ASN A 80 -23.61 3.37 1.49
C ASN A 80 -24.12 2.50 0.33
N VAL A 81 -24.56 1.28 0.63
CA VAL A 81 -25.16 0.35 -0.34
C VAL A 81 -26.67 0.45 -0.31
N SER A 82 -27.28 0.37 -1.50
CA SER A 82 -28.73 0.23 -1.60
C SER A 82 -29.20 -1.12 -1.08
N PHE A 83 -30.43 -1.16 -0.55
CA PHE A 83 -31.07 -2.38 -0.04
C PHE A 83 -31.09 -3.53 -1.07
N TYR A 84 -31.31 -3.21 -2.35
CA TYR A 84 -31.26 -4.19 -3.44
C TYR A 84 -29.88 -4.88 -3.57
N THR A 85 -28.80 -4.12 -3.35
CA THR A 85 -27.43 -4.66 -3.40
C THR A 85 -27.19 -5.63 -2.24
N LEU A 86 -27.69 -5.30 -1.04
CA LEU A 86 -27.60 -6.18 0.13
C LEU A 86 -28.32 -7.52 -0.11
N ILE A 87 -29.51 -7.49 -0.71
CA ILE A 87 -30.27 -8.70 -1.08
C ILE A 87 -29.48 -9.53 -2.10
N LYS A 88 -28.97 -8.89 -3.17
CA LYS A 88 -28.20 -9.57 -4.21
C LYS A 88 -26.94 -10.25 -3.66
N GLU A 89 -26.23 -9.59 -2.74
CA GLU A 89 -25.07 -10.16 -2.07
C GLU A 89 -25.43 -11.29 -1.10
N SER A 90 -26.60 -11.21 -0.44
CA SER A 90 -27.13 -12.29 0.40
C SER A 90 -27.43 -13.55 -0.42
N VAL A 91 -28.02 -13.40 -1.61
CA VAL A 91 -28.24 -14.51 -2.54
C VAL A 91 -26.92 -15.09 -3.03
N LYS A 92 -25.92 -14.25 -3.36
CA LYS A 92 -24.57 -14.73 -3.73
C LYS A 92 -23.91 -15.56 -2.63
N LYS A 93 -24.05 -15.13 -1.37
CA LYS A 93 -23.55 -15.86 -0.20
C LYS A 93 -24.19 -17.24 -0.08
N LEU A 94 -25.49 -17.36 -0.31
CA LEU A 94 -26.23 -18.63 -0.30
C LEU A 94 -25.76 -19.61 -1.39
N ILE A 95 -25.35 -19.11 -2.55
CA ILE A 95 -24.82 -19.93 -3.65
C ILE A 95 -23.28 -20.09 -3.62
N GLY A 96 -22.65 -19.78 -2.48
CA GLY A 96 -21.20 -19.98 -2.26
C GLY A 96 -20.30 -19.03 -3.05
N LYS A 97 -20.81 -17.92 -3.59
CA LYS A 97 -19.99 -16.91 -4.27
C LYS A 97 -19.42 -15.91 -3.27
N THR A 98 -18.23 -15.40 -3.57
CA THR A 98 -17.54 -14.40 -2.75
C THR A 98 -18.36 -13.12 -2.61
N PHE A 99 -18.34 -12.57 -1.40
CA PHE A 99 -19.07 -11.37 -1.01
C PHE A 99 -18.32 -10.12 -1.51
N GLU A 100 -18.84 -9.49 -2.55
CA GLU A 100 -18.23 -8.35 -3.23
C GLU A 100 -18.26 -7.07 -2.38
N TYR A 101 -19.27 -6.92 -1.51
CA TYR A 101 -19.44 -5.69 -0.74
C TYR A 101 -18.29 -5.41 0.23
N LYS A 102 -17.86 -6.41 1.01
CA LYS A 102 -16.71 -6.25 1.93
C LYS A 102 -15.44 -5.90 1.15
N ARG A 103 -15.24 -6.51 -0.03
CA ARG A 103 -14.12 -6.18 -0.93
C ARG A 103 -14.20 -4.74 -1.40
N MET A 104 -15.37 -4.27 -1.83
CA MET A 104 -15.55 -2.86 -2.22
C MET A 104 -15.26 -1.92 -1.06
N ASN A 105 -15.82 -2.16 0.12
CA ASN A 105 -15.60 -1.30 1.28
C ASN A 105 -14.12 -1.25 1.67
N ASN A 106 -13.40 -2.38 1.59
CA ASN A 106 -11.95 -2.41 1.82
C ASN A 106 -11.17 -1.56 0.81
N ILE A 107 -11.58 -1.55 -0.46
CA ILE A 107 -10.97 -0.70 -1.49
C ILE A 107 -11.21 0.79 -1.18
N TYR A 108 -12.45 1.17 -0.88
CA TYR A 108 -12.78 2.55 -0.48
C TYR A 108 -12.01 2.97 0.79
N SER A 109 -12.01 2.12 1.81
CA SER A 109 -11.30 2.34 3.08
C SER A 109 -9.80 2.56 2.86
N ARG A 110 -9.18 1.75 2.03
CA ARG A 110 -7.76 1.88 1.68
C ARG A 110 -7.48 3.24 1.04
N TRP A 111 -8.19 3.59 -0.03
CA TRP A 111 -7.92 4.81 -0.79
C TRP A 111 -8.33 6.08 -0.05
N TYR A 112 -9.37 6.03 0.80
CA TYR A 112 -9.70 7.11 1.72
C TYR A 112 -8.54 7.40 2.67
N SER A 113 -8.04 6.36 3.33
CA SER A 113 -6.91 6.50 4.25
C SER A 113 -5.65 7.00 3.53
N PHE A 114 -5.42 6.55 2.30
CA PHE A 114 -4.32 7.03 1.45
C PHE A 114 -4.43 8.54 1.17
N GLN A 115 -5.61 8.99 0.73
CA GLN A 115 -5.89 10.39 0.47
C GLN A 115 -5.75 11.25 1.74
N LYS A 116 -6.22 10.77 2.89
CA LYS A 116 -6.05 11.45 4.18
C LYS A 116 -4.59 11.69 4.53
N ALA A 117 -3.73 10.68 4.35
CA ALA A 117 -2.30 10.83 4.56
C ALA A 117 -1.71 11.89 3.61
N CYS A 118 -2.09 11.89 2.33
CA CYS A 118 -1.67 12.93 1.37
C CYS A 118 -2.14 14.33 1.78
N ASN A 119 -3.37 14.46 2.28
CA ASN A 119 -3.93 15.74 2.70
C ASN A 119 -3.20 16.32 3.91
N LEU A 120 -2.73 15.49 4.85
CA LEU A 120 -1.90 15.94 5.97
C LEU A 120 -0.57 16.54 5.48
N VAL A 121 0.03 15.95 4.43
CA VAL A 121 1.24 16.52 3.80
C VAL A 121 0.91 17.88 3.19
N LYS A 122 -0.16 17.99 2.40
CA LYS A 122 -0.61 19.27 1.80
C LYS A 122 -0.83 20.35 2.86
N GLN A 123 -1.50 20.00 3.96
CA GLN A 123 -1.81 20.90 5.08
C GLN A 123 -0.56 21.40 5.82
N SER A 124 0.54 20.65 5.76
CA SER A 124 1.80 21.07 6.41
C SER A 124 2.43 22.30 5.76
N GLY A 125 2.06 22.62 4.50
CA GLY A 125 2.65 23.74 3.74
C GLY A 125 4.13 23.55 3.40
N ILE A 126 4.68 22.35 3.62
CA ILE A 126 6.09 22.06 3.35
C ILE A 126 6.22 21.48 1.95
N ASN A 127 7.16 22.03 1.20
CA ASN A 127 7.57 21.48 -0.08
C ASN A 127 8.53 20.30 0.17
N TYR A 128 8.13 19.12 -0.32
CA TYR A 128 8.93 17.91 -0.32
C TYR A 128 9.42 17.60 -1.72
N ASP A 129 10.58 16.96 -1.84
CA ASP A 129 11.11 16.50 -3.12
C ASP A 129 10.45 15.18 -3.52
N LEU A 130 10.28 14.29 -2.53
CA LEU A 130 9.69 12.96 -2.69
C LEU A 130 8.63 12.68 -1.63
N ILE A 131 7.64 11.90 -2.02
CA ILE A 131 6.62 11.34 -1.12
C ILE A 131 6.73 9.83 -1.19
N ILE A 132 6.91 9.19 -0.04
CA ILE A 132 6.87 7.75 0.12
C ILE A 132 5.60 7.43 0.88
N ILE A 133 4.70 6.65 0.30
CA ILE A 133 3.47 6.22 0.97
C ILE A 133 3.51 4.71 1.13
N THR A 134 3.37 4.23 2.37
CA THR A 134 3.44 2.82 2.72
C THR A 134 2.36 2.44 3.71
N ARG A 135 2.26 1.15 4.00
CA ARG A 135 1.38 0.59 5.02
C ARG A 135 2.12 0.41 6.33
N PHE A 136 1.38 0.35 7.44
CA PHE A 136 1.96 0.10 8.77
C PHE A 136 2.60 -1.28 8.89
N ASP A 137 2.03 -2.30 8.24
CA ASP A 137 2.52 -3.68 8.26
C ASP A 137 3.62 -3.97 7.24
N MET A 138 4.22 -2.94 6.64
CA MET A 138 5.30 -3.07 5.67
C MET A 138 6.66 -2.98 6.36
N ALA A 139 7.41 -4.07 6.31
CA ALA A 139 8.76 -4.16 6.83
C ALA A 139 9.78 -4.05 5.70
N LEU A 140 10.68 -3.07 5.80
CA LEU A 140 11.82 -2.91 4.89
C LEU A 140 13.05 -3.62 5.46
N LEU A 141 13.47 -4.70 4.82
CA LEU A 141 14.54 -5.59 5.28
C LEU A 141 15.94 -5.11 4.86
N SER A 142 16.06 -4.57 3.66
CA SER A 142 17.33 -4.11 3.08
C SER A 142 17.46 -2.59 3.15
N PRO A 143 18.67 -2.04 3.37
CA PRO A 143 18.93 -0.61 3.22
C PRO A 143 18.50 -0.09 1.84
N PHE A 144 17.87 1.08 1.82
CA PHE A 144 17.36 1.69 0.60
C PHE A 144 17.86 3.13 0.47
N ASP A 145 18.76 3.37 -0.48
CA ASP A 145 19.28 4.70 -0.79
C ASP A 145 18.27 5.47 -1.65
N VAL A 146 17.81 6.64 -1.18
CA VAL A 146 16.84 7.46 -1.93
C VAL A 146 17.48 8.27 -3.06
N PHE A 147 18.81 8.41 -3.08
CA PHE A 147 19.52 9.13 -4.13
C PHE A 147 19.60 8.35 -5.45
N GLN A 148 19.26 7.06 -5.44
CA GLN A 148 19.09 6.27 -6.67
C GLN A 148 17.78 6.56 -7.40
N LEU A 149 16.88 7.34 -6.79
CA LEU A 149 15.59 7.69 -7.38
C LEU A 149 15.69 8.92 -8.27
N ASP A 150 15.18 8.79 -9.49
CA ASP A 150 14.80 9.90 -10.36
C ASP A 150 13.44 10.47 -9.94
N SER A 151 13.39 11.77 -9.64
CA SER A 151 12.18 12.50 -9.24
C SER A 151 11.15 12.62 -10.36
N SER A 152 11.52 12.36 -11.61
CA SER A 152 10.59 12.34 -12.75
C SER A 152 9.79 11.04 -12.85
N SER A 153 10.17 10.01 -12.10
CA SER A 153 9.63 8.65 -12.18
C SER A 153 8.66 8.33 -11.02
N PHE A 154 7.85 7.28 -11.21
CA PHE A 154 6.96 6.73 -10.20
C PHE A 154 7.38 5.30 -9.87
N TYR A 155 7.41 4.95 -8.58
CA TYR A 155 7.96 3.69 -8.12
C TYR A 155 6.96 2.86 -7.34
N SER A 156 7.03 1.55 -7.54
CA SER A 156 6.37 0.54 -6.70
C SER A 156 7.29 -0.66 -6.50
N GLY A 157 6.87 -1.57 -5.62
CA GLY A 157 7.53 -2.85 -5.39
C GLY A 157 7.72 -3.72 -6.62
N ASP A 158 8.85 -4.46 -6.68
CA ASP A 158 9.00 -5.62 -7.55
C ASP A 158 8.30 -6.85 -6.93
N TRP A 159 7.23 -7.26 -7.58
CA TRP A 159 6.36 -8.34 -7.19
C TRP A 159 6.89 -9.63 -7.82
N LEU A 160 7.56 -10.43 -7.00
CA LEU A 160 7.97 -11.77 -7.38
C LEU A 160 7.00 -12.80 -6.84
N GLY A 161 6.59 -13.71 -7.71
CA GLY A 161 5.97 -14.98 -7.34
C GLY A 161 6.98 -16.11 -7.42
N LEU A 162 6.62 -17.25 -6.82
CA LEU A 162 7.34 -18.50 -7.05
C LEU A 162 6.49 -19.42 -7.93
N ARG A 163 7.13 -20.26 -8.74
CA ARG A 163 6.49 -21.29 -9.53
C ARG A 163 7.18 -22.61 -9.28
N PHE A 164 6.40 -23.63 -8.93
CA PHE A 164 6.87 -25.00 -8.71
C PHE A 164 6.00 -25.97 -9.52
N LYS A 165 6.62 -26.84 -10.32
CA LYS A 165 5.92 -27.84 -11.17
C LYS A 165 4.74 -27.25 -11.97
N ASN A 166 4.96 -26.12 -12.65
CA ASN A 166 3.97 -25.36 -13.43
C ASN A 166 2.79 -24.75 -12.65
N ARG A 167 2.81 -24.82 -11.32
CA ARG A 167 1.88 -24.11 -10.46
C ARG A 167 2.55 -22.85 -9.90
N THR A 168 1.88 -21.71 -10.00
CA THR A 168 2.26 -20.51 -9.25
C THR A 168 1.94 -20.74 -7.78
N LEU A 169 2.94 -20.57 -6.93
CA LEU A 169 2.83 -20.61 -5.49
C LEU A 169 2.34 -19.25 -4.99
N GLU A 170 1.47 -19.24 -4.00
CA GLU A 170 0.83 -18.02 -3.49
C GLU A 170 1.23 -17.77 -2.02
N GLY A 171 1.49 -16.50 -1.68
CA GLY A 171 1.65 -16.06 -0.29
C GLY A 171 2.83 -16.69 0.48
N PHE A 172 2.50 -17.36 1.59
CA PHE A 172 3.42 -17.87 2.63
C PHE A 172 4.38 -18.95 2.14
N GLU A 173 4.11 -19.55 0.98
CA GLU A 173 4.97 -20.55 0.35
C GLU A 173 6.34 -19.96 -0.04
N TYR A 174 6.51 -18.63 -0.02
CA TYR A 174 7.80 -18.00 -0.31
C TYR A 174 8.91 -18.50 0.61
N LYS A 175 8.72 -18.47 1.94
CA LYS A 175 9.77 -18.89 2.89
C LYS A 175 10.10 -20.37 2.79
N GLU A 176 9.11 -21.22 2.55
CA GLU A 176 9.27 -22.67 2.50
C GLU A 176 9.88 -23.17 1.18
N PHE A 177 9.74 -22.40 0.10
CA PHE A 177 10.13 -22.82 -1.25
C PHE A 177 11.25 -21.99 -1.86
N ASN A 178 11.70 -20.87 -1.25
CA ASN A 178 12.69 -19.96 -1.86
C ASN A 178 14.04 -20.63 -2.20
N ASN A 179 14.31 -21.85 -1.74
CA ASN A 179 15.54 -22.60 -2.05
C ASN A 179 15.28 -24.08 -2.40
N LYS A 180 14.03 -24.46 -2.71
CA LYS A 180 13.72 -25.84 -3.10
C LYS A 180 14.07 -26.07 -4.56
N GLU A 181 14.70 -27.20 -4.84
CA GLU A 181 15.01 -27.64 -6.20
C GLU A 181 13.72 -27.71 -7.04
N GLY A 182 13.75 -27.16 -8.25
CA GLY A 182 12.59 -27.09 -9.15
C GLY A 182 11.64 -25.89 -8.92
N VAL A 183 12.00 -24.96 -8.03
CA VAL A 183 11.29 -23.68 -7.87
C VAL A 183 11.93 -22.62 -8.76
N SER A 184 11.11 -21.86 -9.49
CA SER A 184 11.53 -20.72 -10.32
C SER A 184 10.83 -19.44 -9.85
N GLN A 185 11.55 -18.32 -9.90
CA GLN A 185 10.96 -17.00 -9.63
C GLN A 185 10.26 -16.48 -10.90
N ILE A 186 9.05 -15.95 -10.74
CA ILE A 186 8.31 -15.29 -11.82
C ILE A 186 8.02 -13.85 -11.45
N LYS A 187 8.10 -12.95 -12.44
CA LYS A 187 7.72 -11.55 -12.25
C LYS A 187 6.21 -11.43 -12.44
N ILE A 188 5.55 -10.90 -11.41
CA ILE A 188 4.10 -10.65 -11.38
C ILE A 188 3.87 -9.15 -11.56
N GLY A 189 2.74 -8.75 -12.14
CA GLY A 189 2.34 -7.36 -12.31
C GLY A 189 2.93 -6.70 -13.55
N TYR A 190 2.55 -5.44 -13.75
CA TYR A 190 2.99 -4.64 -14.89
C TYR A 190 4.53 -4.46 -14.89
N PRO A 191 5.20 -4.54 -16.07
CA PRO A 191 4.64 -4.78 -17.42
C PRO A 191 4.53 -6.25 -17.83
N TYR A 192 4.83 -7.19 -16.93
CA TYR A 192 5.00 -8.61 -17.26
C TYR A 192 3.68 -9.36 -17.44
N ASP A 193 2.65 -8.99 -16.68
CA ASP A 193 1.32 -9.60 -16.77
C ASP A 193 0.20 -8.57 -16.52
N LYS A 194 -1.01 -9.08 -16.25
CA LYS A 194 -2.22 -8.29 -16.03
C LYS A 194 -2.57 -8.04 -14.56
N GLU A 195 -1.74 -8.44 -13.60
CA GLU A 195 -1.99 -8.35 -12.14
C GLU A 195 -1.88 -6.92 -11.57
N GLY A 196 -1.51 -5.93 -12.39
CA GLY A 196 -1.50 -4.52 -12.00
C GLY A 196 -0.19 -4.10 -11.31
N LEU A 197 -0.26 -3.11 -10.42
CA LEU A 197 0.88 -2.66 -9.62
C LEU A 197 0.84 -3.24 -8.21
N GLN A 198 1.99 -3.61 -7.67
CA GLN A 198 2.05 -3.96 -6.26
C GLN A 198 1.77 -2.73 -5.39
N ASP A 199 0.83 -2.88 -4.47
CA ASP A 199 0.20 -1.75 -3.78
C ASP A 199 0.65 -1.65 -2.31
N PHE A 200 1.85 -2.11 -1.98
CA PHE A 200 2.33 -2.08 -0.58
C PHE A 200 2.98 -0.77 -0.22
N PHE A 201 3.69 -0.17 -1.18
CA PHE A 201 4.20 1.18 -1.10
C PHE A 201 4.24 1.82 -2.49
N PHE A 202 4.25 3.14 -2.51
CA PHE A 202 4.46 3.95 -3.71
C PHE A 202 5.44 5.09 -3.40
N ILE A 203 6.27 5.45 -4.38
CA ILE A 203 7.16 6.62 -4.30
C ILE A 203 7.01 7.46 -5.55
N GLY A 204 7.01 8.77 -5.41
CA GLY A 204 7.02 9.70 -6.54
C GLY A 204 7.30 11.13 -6.10
N SER A 205 7.32 12.04 -7.07
CA SER A 205 7.46 13.47 -6.79
C SER A 205 6.30 13.98 -5.94
N SER A 206 6.57 15.01 -5.13
CA SER A 206 5.52 15.66 -4.33
C SER A 206 4.39 16.22 -5.18
N GLU A 207 4.71 16.78 -6.35
CA GLU A 207 3.70 17.31 -7.26
C GLU A 207 2.72 16.20 -7.71
N TYR A 208 3.25 15.10 -8.25
CA TYR A 208 2.41 14.03 -8.77
C TYR A 208 1.65 13.29 -7.67
N MET A 209 2.35 12.94 -6.58
CA MET A 209 1.78 12.17 -5.48
C MET A 209 0.66 12.92 -4.77
N LEU A 210 0.81 14.22 -4.55
CA LEU A 210 -0.21 15.00 -3.85
C LEU A 210 -1.32 15.47 -4.78
N ASN A 211 -1.01 15.92 -6.00
CA ASN A 211 -1.99 16.60 -6.85
C ASN A 211 -2.69 15.68 -7.85
N SER A 212 -2.18 14.47 -8.08
CA SER A 212 -2.85 13.48 -8.95
C SER A 212 -3.07 12.15 -8.26
N PHE A 213 -2.01 11.41 -7.93
CA PHE A 213 -2.14 10.04 -7.42
C PHE A 213 -2.89 9.99 -6.08
N GLY A 214 -2.72 11.01 -5.23
CA GLY A 214 -3.45 11.19 -3.97
C GLY A 214 -4.97 11.33 -4.12
N ASN A 215 -5.48 11.65 -5.31
CA ASN A 215 -6.90 11.87 -5.57
C ASN A 215 -7.65 10.60 -6.04
N ILE A 216 -6.99 9.43 -6.04
CA ILE A 216 -7.61 8.15 -6.45
C ILE A 216 -8.94 7.91 -5.72
N PHE A 217 -9.08 8.31 -4.46
CA PHE A 217 -10.32 8.13 -3.71
C PHE A 217 -11.51 8.87 -4.35
N ASP A 218 -11.32 10.10 -4.81
CA ASP A 218 -12.37 10.91 -5.44
C ASP A 218 -12.74 10.35 -6.82
N GLU A 219 -11.75 9.79 -7.52
CA GLU A 219 -11.90 9.20 -8.86
C GLU A 219 -12.32 7.72 -8.82
N LEU A 220 -12.41 7.14 -7.61
CA LEU A 220 -12.55 5.71 -7.39
C LEU A 220 -13.76 5.08 -8.11
N PRO A 221 -14.96 5.71 -8.16
CA PRO A 221 -16.08 5.15 -8.92
C PRO A 221 -15.78 4.94 -10.41
N SER A 222 -15.06 5.89 -11.03
CA SER A 222 -14.67 5.81 -12.44
C SER A 222 -13.61 4.72 -12.65
N LEU A 223 -12.58 4.72 -11.79
CA LEU A 223 -11.48 3.75 -11.85
C LEU A 223 -11.99 2.32 -11.64
N LEU A 224 -12.88 2.09 -10.68
CA LEU A 224 -13.51 0.79 -10.44
C LEU A 224 -14.30 0.30 -11.66
N LYS A 225 -15.05 1.19 -12.31
CA LYS A 225 -15.84 0.87 -13.50
C LYS A 225 -14.96 0.46 -14.67
N LYS A 226 -13.81 1.11 -14.85
CA LYS A 226 -12.92 0.93 -16.01
C LYS A 226 -11.90 -0.19 -15.82
N TYR A 227 -11.32 -0.30 -14.63
CA TYR A 227 -10.20 -1.22 -14.35
C TYR A 227 -10.56 -2.38 -13.43
N GLY A 228 -11.73 -2.35 -12.78
CA GLY A 228 -12.24 -3.42 -11.93
C GLY A 228 -11.91 -3.27 -10.45
N HIS A 229 -12.38 -4.24 -9.66
CA HIS A 229 -12.34 -4.19 -8.19
C HIS A 229 -11.02 -4.71 -7.61
N SER A 230 -9.87 -4.13 -7.99
CA SER A 230 -8.56 -4.49 -7.43
C SER A 230 -7.72 -3.24 -7.20
N ASN A 231 -7.13 -3.10 -6.02
CA ASN A 231 -6.24 -1.97 -5.72
C ASN A 231 -5.04 -1.93 -6.67
N HIS A 232 -4.52 -3.09 -7.08
CA HIS A 232 -3.44 -3.19 -8.06
C HIS A 232 -3.84 -2.64 -9.43
N TYR A 233 -5.09 -2.90 -9.85
CA TYR A 233 -5.64 -2.42 -11.12
C TYR A 233 -5.98 -0.95 -11.07
N ILE A 234 -6.50 -0.48 -9.93
CA ILE A 234 -6.81 0.94 -9.71
C ILE A 234 -5.54 1.78 -9.76
N ALA A 235 -4.47 1.35 -9.07
CA ALA A 235 -3.19 2.05 -9.09
C ALA A 235 -2.59 2.10 -10.52
N LEU A 236 -2.55 0.96 -11.22
CA LEU A 236 -2.11 0.93 -12.62
C LEU A 236 -2.99 1.80 -13.54
N GLY A 237 -4.30 1.74 -13.32
CA GLY A 237 -5.29 2.49 -14.05
C GLY A 237 -5.06 3.98 -13.91
N LYS A 238 -4.79 4.46 -12.68
CA LYS A 238 -4.44 5.86 -12.44
C LYS A 238 -3.19 6.28 -13.21
N LEU A 239 -2.13 5.46 -13.19
CA LEU A 239 -0.92 5.78 -13.96
C LEU A 239 -1.17 5.89 -15.46
N LYS A 240 -2.09 5.07 -15.99
CA LYS A 240 -2.49 5.13 -17.40
C LYS A 240 -3.34 6.35 -17.73
N GLU A 241 -4.24 6.76 -16.83
CA GLU A 241 -5.07 7.96 -17.05
C GLU A 241 -4.26 9.25 -16.97
N ASP A 242 -3.22 9.26 -16.15
CA ASP A 242 -2.32 10.40 -15.99
C ASP A 242 -1.16 10.43 -17.00
N ASP A 243 -1.09 9.45 -17.92
CA ASP A 243 0.01 9.27 -18.89
C ASP A 243 1.42 9.23 -18.27
N ILE A 244 1.55 8.59 -17.10
CA ILE A 244 2.84 8.41 -16.42
C ILE A 244 3.30 6.95 -16.33
N VAL A 245 2.53 6.02 -16.89
CA VAL A 245 2.83 4.59 -16.83
C VAL A 245 4.17 4.24 -17.48
N ASN A 246 4.62 5.00 -18.47
CA ASN A 246 5.94 4.85 -19.11
C ASN A 246 7.10 5.30 -18.20
N LYS A 247 6.82 6.05 -17.14
CA LYS A 247 7.79 6.46 -16.10
C LYS A 247 7.71 5.58 -14.86
N HIS A 248 6.91 4.51 -14.89
CA HIS A 248 6.85 3.54 -13.80
C HIS A 248 8.13 2.72 -13.75
N GLN A 249 8.70 2.61 -12.56
CA GLN A 249 9.83 1.75 -12.27
C GLN A 249 9.51 0.81 -11.10
N ARG A 250 10.06 -0.39 -11.16
CA ARG A 250 9.96 -1.38 -10.07
C ARG A 250 11.25 -1.35 -9.26
N ILE A 251 11.11 -1.20 -7.96
CA ILE A 251 12.22 -1.18 -7.01
C ILE A 251 11.90 -2.06 -5.83
N LEU A 252 12.95 -2.55 -5.16
CA LEU A 252 12.89 -3.45 -4.02
C LEU A 252 12.16 -4.76 -4.38
N THR A 253 12.74 -5.89 -4.04
CA THR A 253 12.16 -7.19 -4.35
C THR A 253 11.32 -7.72 -3.19
N TYR A 254 10.04 -8.01 -3.42
CA TYR A 254 9.17 -8.62 -2.42
C TYR A 254 9.73 -9.96 -1.93
N GLY A 255 9.76 -10.17 -0.62
CA GLY A 255 10.30 -11.36 0.04
C GLY A 255 11.83 -11.32 0.25
N LYS A 256 12.53 -10.39 -0.41
CA LYS A 256 13.97 -10.16 -0.22
C LYS A 256 14.22 -8.84 0.51
N ASP A 257 13.79 -7.73 -0.08
CA ASP A 257 14.09 -6.38 0.40
C ASP A 257 12.99 -5.81 1.28
N TYR A 258 11.76 -6.29 1.11
CA TYR A 258 10.63 -5.95 1.99
C TYR A 258 9.57 -7.03 1.95
N PHE A 259 8.69 -7.02 2.93
CA PHE A 259 7.53 -7.90 2.99
C PHE A 259 6.42 -7.27 3.83
N LEU A 260 5.28 -7.95 3.91
CA LEU A 260 4.20 -7.57 4.80
C LEU A 260 4.13 -8.57 5.96
N THR A 261 4.25 -8.09 7.19
CA THR A 261 4.32 -8.94 8.40
C THR A 261 3.07 -9.71 8.69
N ARG A 262 1.91 -9.19 8.29
CA ARG A 262 0.64 -9.93 8.37
C ARG A 262 0.60 -11.21 7.53
N TRP A 263 1.56 -11.42 6.63
CA TRP A 263 1.67 -12.62 5.80
C TRP A 263 2.87 -13.49 6.20
N LEU A 264 3.27 -13.42 7.47
CA LEU A 264 4.13 -14.40 8.13
C LEU A 264 3.30 -15.31 9.03
#